data_AF-A0A953BSH4-F1
#
_entry.id   AF-A0A953BSH4-F1
#
_cell.length_a   1.000
_cell.length_b   1.000
_cell.length_c   1.000
_cell.angle_alpha   90.00
_cell.angle_beta   90.00
_cell.angle_gamma   90.00
#
_symmetry.space_group_name_H-M   'P 1'
#
loop_
_entity.id
_entity.type
_entity.pdbx_description
1 polymer ?
#
loop_
_entity_poly.entity_id
_entity_poly.type
_entity_poly.pdbx_seq_one_letter_code
_entity_poly.pdbx_strand_id
1 'polypeptide(L)'
;MSNSFTRLALAIVAACGLSGVAAAAEPDAAPPAATRGLLIVAPDAFHSALGSYVEHKRRQLPTTLVSLDTILAETDGVDDPERLKRRLFDFWQREAIGYVLLVGDADVLPVRYMVLDRITPAAFNYSFYPSDLYYSDLAREDGTFDDWNGRKDDFHAGYFGEVRGEAIKSDPINFDGIDYRPDVAVGRWPVSTPDEAGTIVAKTIRYEEGVLSGERAGLRTAALFSVGGWVDSRPTLNEVSNRLGGAWTTEKRFYQDRRSRSDAPLPTQTELVSLLNGGVSLAVHAGHGHDDQWEQCFPLAALAEIRNADRLPVIISAGCSTARFATLPPYEPYVDVHGVEHRGTNFGEIFEAPPPPPAPYQKGRYNPTGLGEQLLRRGPDGAVAYIGCNTGSQPCGLALLRGFAATYESLNAPRLGDCWSGAVAFYYDDQKLAELTPDEGWYPPSIFFQAMKFMCFGDPSLVLPPRGDREDGPAGGPTEGPGDRPAD
;
A
#
# COMPACT_ATOMS: atom_id res chain seq x y z
N MET A 1 49.25 -57.14 -40.28
CA MET A 1 47.87 -56.62 -40.18
C MET A 1 47.33 -57.07 -38.83
N SER A 2 47.35 -56.18 -37.83
CA SER A 2 46.18 -55.66 -37.08
C SER A 2 45.42 -56.75 -36.30
N ASN A 3 45.24 -56.72 -34.97
CA ASN A 3 45.09 -55.63 -34.00
C ASN A 3 45.52 -56.10 -32.60
N SER A 4 46.11 -55.21 -31.81
CA SER A 4 46.64 -55.52 -30.46
C SER A 4 45.61 -55.34 -29.34
N PHE A 5 45.37 -56.46 -28.64
CA PHE A 5 45.29 -56.74 -27.20
C PHE A 5 44.54 -55.78 -26.25
N THR A 6 43.39 -56.15 -25.65
CA THR A 6 43.12 -57.11 -24.53
C THR A 6 43.62 -56.60 -23.16
N ARG A 7 42.71 -56.40 -22.18
CA ARG A 7 42.57 -57.27 -20.98
C ARG A 7 41.52 -56.79 -19.96
N LEU A 8 40.71 -57.77 -19.59
CA LEU A 8 39.76 -57.90 -18.50
C LEU A 8 40.48 -57.90 -17.13
N ALA A 9 39.90 -57.29 -16.09
CA ALA A 9 39.88 -57.88 -14.74
C ALA A 9 38.98 -57.07 -13.77
N LEU A 10 38.18 -57.84 -13.05
CA LEU A 10 37.27 -57.52 -11.96
C LEU A 10 38.03 -57.23 -10.65
N ALA A 11 37.57 -56.30 -9.82
CA ALA A 11 37.91 -56.27 -8.39
C ALA A 11 36.83 -55.56 -7.55
N ILE A 12 36.32 -56.27 -6.55
CA ILE A 12 35.64 -55.74 -5.36
C ILE A 12 36.51 -56.16 -4.17
N VAL A 13 36.77 -55.22 -3.23
CA VAL A 13 36.63 -55.36 -1.75
C VAL A 13 37.29 -54.15 -1.03
N ALA A 14 36.44 -53.46 -0.27
CA ALA A 14 36.55 -52.81 1.06
C ALA A 14 37.77 -51.94 1.53
N ALA A 15 37.39 -50.71 1.93
CA ALA A 15 37.61 -50.00 3.21
C ALA A 15 39.03 -49.66 3.74
N CYS A 16 39.32 -48.36 3.86
CA CYS A 16 39.37 -47.58 5.12
C CYS A 16 39.92 -46.16 4.84
N GLY A 17 39.43 -45.16 5.59
CA GLY A 17 39.44 -43.75 5.20
C GLY A 17 40.71 -42.94 5.50
N LEU A 18 40.63 -41.65 5.17
CA LEU A 18 41.35 -40.51 5.77
C LEU A 18 40.85 -39.19 5.15
N SER A 19 40.23 -38.37 6.01
CA SER A 19 40.23 -36.90 6.06
C SER A 19 40.52 -36.09 4.78
N GLY A 20 39.48 -35.40 4.28
CA GLY A 20 39.60 -34.22 3.42
C GLY A 20 38.76 -33.08 4.01
N VAL A 21 39.43 -31.98 4.34
CA VAL A 21 38.82 -30.73 4.81
C VAL A 21 37.92 -30.19 3.70
N ALA A 22 36.62 -30.08 3.95
CA ALA A 22 35.70 -29.41 3.04
C ALA A 22 35.97 -27.90 3.11
N ALA A 23 36.45 -27.33 2.01
CA ALA A 23 36.44 -25.88 1.82
C ALA A 23 34.99 -25.40 1.83
N ALA A 24 34.67 -24.48 2.74
CA ALA A 24 33.38 -23.81 2.78
C ALA A 24 33.20 -23.05 1.46
N ALA A 25 32.15 -23.39 0.72
CA ALA A 25 31.70 -22.59 -0.41
C ALA A 25 31.22 -21.24 0.14
N GLU A 26 31.76 -20.15 -0.41
CA GLU A 26 31.20 -18.81 -0.20
C GLU A 26 29.74 -18.79 -0.68
N PRO A 27 28.85 -18.05 0.00
CA PRO A 27 27.47 -17.91 -0.46
C PRO A 27 27.47 -17.20 -1.82
N ASP A 28 26.93 -17.91 -2.81
CA ASP A 28 26.76 -17.43 -4.17
C ASP A 28 26.01 -16.11 -4.15
N ALA A 29 26.58 -15.08 -4.79
CA ALA A 29 25.98 -13.77 -4.87
C ALA A 29 24.61 -13.88 -5.54
N ALA A 30 23.58 -13.29 -4.91
CA ALA A 30 22.23 -13.26 -5.45
C ALA A 30 22.25 -12.79 -6.92
N PRO A 31 21.51 -13.46 -7.84
CA PRO A 31 21.43 -13.01 -9.22
C PRO A 31 20.94 -11.56 -9.26
N PRO A 32 21.38 -10.74 -10.24
CA PRO A 32 20.89 -9.38 -10.40
C PRO A 32 19.36 -9.42 -10.49
N ALA A 33 18.69 -8.68 -9.60
CA ALA A 33 17.24 -8.71 -9.47
C ALA A 33 16.59 -8.51 -10.85
N ALA A 34 15.90 -9.53 -11.35
CA ALA A 34 15.15 -9.43 -12.59
C ALA A 34 14.19 -8.24 -12.50
N THR A 35 14.10 -7.43 -13.57
CA THR A 35 13.19 -6.27 -13.61
C THR A 35 11.75 -6.76 -13.39
N ARG A 36 11.17 -6.40 -12.25
CA ARG A 36 9.80 -6.77 -11.87
C ARG A 36 8.78 -6.14 -12.83
N GLY A 37 7.87 -6.96 -13.35
CA GLY A 37 6.83 -6.52 -14.28
C GLY A 37 5.59 -5.89 -13.61
N LEU A 38 4.83 -5.11 -14.39
CA LEU A 38 3.51 -4.58 -14.05
C LEU A 38 2.40 -5.42 -14.70
N LEU A 39 1.52 -5.97 -13.88
CA LEU A 39 0.25 -6.55 -14.32
C LEU A 39 -0.88 -5.56 -14.10
N ILE A 40 -1.65 -5.27 -15.13
CA ILE A 40 -2.84 -4.42 -15.06
C ILE A 40 -4.07 -5.32 -15.19
N VAL A 41 -4.93 -5.34 -14.18
CA VAL A 41 -6.16 -6.13 -14.18
C VAL A 41 -7.35 -5.17 -14.29
N ALA A 42 -8.18 -5.35 -15.32
CA ALA A 42 -9.34 -4.50 -15.55
C ALA A 42 -10.50 -5.28 -16.20
N PRO A 43 -11.77 -4.96 -15.88
CA PRO A 43 -12.92 -5.35 -16.70
C PRO A 43 -12.69 -5.00 -18.17
N ASP A 44 -13.18 -5.82 -19.11
CA ASP A 44 -12.98 -5.63 -20.55
C ASP A 44 -13.45 -4.26 -21.03
N ALA A 45 -14.50 -3.73 -20.40
CA ALA A 45 -15.05 -2.40 -20.66
C ALA A 45 -14.03 -1.25 -20.53
N PHE A 46 -12.96 -1.41 -19.75
CA PHE A 46 -11.94 -0.38 -19.55
C PHE A 46 -10.71 -0.53 -20.47
N HIS A 47 -10.56 -1.64 -21.19
CA HIS A 47 -9.32 -1.93 -21.93
C HIS A 47 -9.00 -0.86 -22.99
N SER A 48 -10.03 -0.39 -23.71
CA SER A 48 -9.85 0.68 -24.70
C SER A 48 -9.37 1.99 -24.08
N ALA A 49 -9.84 2.34 -22.88
CA ALA A 49 -9.43 3.56 -22.18
C ALA A 49 -7.98 3.46 -21.65
N LEU A 50 -7.51 2.23 -21.39
CA LEU A 50 -6.17 1.95 -20.86
C LEU A 50 -5.08 1.85 -21.95
N GLY A 51 -5.45 1.82 -23.24
CA GLY A 51 -4.50 1.54 -24.33
C GLY A 51 -3.27 2.46 -24.35
N SER A 52 -3.46 3.78 -24.22
CA SER A 52 -2.34 4.73 -24.19
C SER A 52 -1.46 4.58 -22.95
N TYR A 53 -2.04 4.20 -21.81
CA TYR A 53 -1.32 3.94 -20.57
C TYR A 53 -0.47 2.67 -20.65
N VAL A 54 -1.01 1.59 -21.20
CA VAL A 54 -0.26 0.35 -21.43
C VAL A 54 0.97 0.62 -22.30
N GLU A 55 0.79 1.34 -23.41
CA GLU A 55 1.91 1.72 -24.29
C GLU A 55 2.90 2.66 -23.61
N HIS A 56 2.43 3.54 -22.72
CA HIS A 56 3.30 4.38 -21.89
C HIS A 56 4.18 3.53 -20.97
N LYS A 57 3.61 2.54 -20.29
CA LYS A 57 4.33 1.68 -19.33
C LYS A 57 5.26 0.67 -19.97
N ARG A 58 4.91 0.13 -21.14
CA ARG A 58 5.81 -0.77 -21.90
C ARG A 58 7.14 -0.13 -22.29
N ARG A 59 7.21 1.21 -22.35
CA ARG A 59 8.49 1.93 -22.55
C ARG A 59 9.37 1.98 -21.30
N GLN A 60 8.83 1.68 -20.13
CA GLN A 60 9.51 1.78 -18.84
C GLN A 60 9.80 0.43 -18.20
N LEU A 61 8.85 -0.52 -18.26
CA LEU A 61 8.96 -1.85 -17.64
C LEU A 61 8.07 -2.88 -18.35
N PRO A 62 8.36 -4.20 -18.22
CA PRO A 62 7.47 -5.25 -18.72
C PRO A 62 6.05 -5.03 -18.20
N THR A 63 5.08 -4.94 -19.11
CA THR A 63 3.70 -4.58 -18.76
C THR A 63 2.69 -5.41 -19.54
N THR A 64 1.76 -6.03 -18.81
CA THR A 64 0.68 -6.86 -19.35
C THR A 64 -0.66 -6.37 -18.85
N LEU A 65 -1.61 -6.13 -19.76
CA LEU A 65 -3.02 -5.89 -19.44
C LEU A 65 -3.79 -7.20 -19.57
N VAL A 66 -4.56 -7.56 -18.55
CA VAL A 66 -5.37 -8.78 -18.49
C VAL A 66 -6.83 -8.46 -18.17
N SER A 67 -7.71 -9.27 -18.75
CA SER A 67 -9.16 -9.21 -18.55
C SER A 67 -9.54 -9.75 -17.18
N LEU A 68 -10.14 -8.93 -16.33
CA LEU A 68 -10.75 -9.40 -15.08
C LEU A 68 -11.84 -10.43 -15.37
N ASP A 69 -12.68 -10.18 -16.37
CA ASP A 69 -13.82 -11.04 -16.73
C ASP A 69 -13.35 -12.46 -17.10
N THR A 70 -12.27 -12.55 -17.87
CA THR A 70 -11.65 -13.84 -18.24
C THR A 70 -11.07 -14.53 -17.01
N ILE A 71 -10.35 -13.79 -16.15
CA ILE A 71 -9.77 -14.35 -14.92
C ILE A 71 -10.84 -14.98 -14.03
N LEU A 72 -11.95 -14.27 -13.82
CA LEU A 72 -13.04 -14.73 -12.96
C LEU A 72 -13.83 -15.91 -13.55
N ALA A 73 -13.87 -16.02 -14.88
CA ALA A 73 -14.51 -17.12 -15.58
C ALA A 73 -13.66 -18.40 -15.62
N GLU A 74 -12.33 -18.26 -15.69
CA GLU A 74 -11.41 -19.39 -15.95
C GLU A 74 -10.64 -19.87 -14.71
N THR A 75 -10.63 -19.10 -13.63
CA THR A 75 -9.88 -19.46 -12.41
C THR A 75 -10.82 -20.08 -11.38
N ASP A 76 -10.47 -21.24 -10.84
CA ASP A 76 -11.17 -21.84 -9.71
C ASP A 76 -10.90 -21.06 -8.42
N GLY A 77 -11.89 -20.98 -7.53
CA GLY A 77 -11.80 -20.29 -6.24
C GLY A 77 -13.18 -20.25 -5.58
N VAL A 78 -13.22 -20.04 -4.26
CA VAL A 78 -14.48 -20.03 -3.49
C VAL A 78 -15.38 -18.85 -3.86
N ASP A 79 -14.78 -17.73 -4.27
CA ASP A 79 -15.44 -16.50 -4.73
C ASP A 79 -14.52 -15.69 -5.66
N ASP A 80 -15.03 -14.59 -6.23
CA ASP A 80 -14.30 -13.79 -7.20
C ASP A 80 -13.00 -13.13 -6.67
N PRO A 81 -12.92 -12.62 -5.42
CA PRO A 81 -11.64 -12.19 -4.87
C PRO A 81 -10.60 -13.32 -4.80
N GLU A 82 -10.96 -14.54 -4.37
CA GLU A 82 -10.00 -15.64 -4.33
C GLU A 82 -9.55 -16.05 -5.73
N ARG A 83 -10.48 -16.10 -6.71
CA ARG A 83 -10.14 -16.35 -8.12
C ARG A 83 -9.13 -15.35 -8.66
N LEU A 84 -9.36 -14.06 -8.40
CA LEU A 84 -8.41 -13.02 -8.77
C LEU A 84 -7.05 -13.24 -8.09
N LYS A 85 -7.03 -13.43 -6.76
CA LYS A 85 -5.79 -13.62 -6.00
C LYS A 85 -4.99 -14.85 -6.47
N ARG A 86 -5.65 -15.98 -6.74
CA ARG A 86 -5.02 -17.19 -7.30
C ARG A 86 -4.35 -16.92 -8.64
N ARG A 87 -5.02 -16.14 -9.50
CA ARG A 87 -4.42 -15.75 -10.76
C ARG A 87 -3.21 -14.82 -10.58
N LEU A 88 -3.26 -13.88 -9.65
CA LEU A 88 -2.10 -13.05 -9.31
C LEU A 88 -0.92 -13.90 -8.79
N PHE A 89 -1.19 -14.89 -7.94
CA PHE A 89 -0.19 -15.85 -7.47
C PHE A 89 0.45 -16.64 -8.63
N ASP A 90 -0.34 -17.09 -9.60
CA ASP A 90 0.19 -17.74 -10.82
C ASP A 90 1.14 -16.82 -11.61
N PHE A 91 0.76 -15.55 -11.82
CA PHE A 91 1.62 -14.58 -12.49
C PHE A 91 2.90 -14.31 -11.70
N TRP A 92 2.81 -14.21 -10.38
CA TRP A 92 3.97 -14.00 -9.52
C TRP A 92 4.96 -15.17 -9.60
N GLN A 93 4.46 -16.40 -9.55
CA GLN A 93 5.27 -17.62 -9.67
C GLN A 93 5.92 -17.80 -11.05
N ARG A 94 5.26 -17.36 -12.12
CA ARG A 94 5.67 -17.71 -13.51
C ARG A 94 6.23 -16.54 -14.32
N GLU A 95 5.83 -15.31 -14.03
CA GLU A 95 6.03 -14.14 -14.90
C GLU A 95 6.77 -12.98 -14.20
N ALA A 96 7.40 -13.21 -13.04
CA ALA A 96 8.23 -12.24 -12.32
C ALA A 96 7.59 -10.85 -12.17
N ILE A 97 6.28 -10.82 -11.88
CA ILE A 97 5.57 -9.57 -11.58
C ILE A 97 5.97 -9.07 -10.20
N GLY A 98 6.04 -7.75 -10.04
CA GLY A 98 6.20 -7.10 -8.73
C GLY A 98 5.23 -5.96 -8.49
N TYR A 99 4.44 -5.59 -9.50
CA TYR A 99 3.43 -4.55 -9.42
C TYR A 99 2.11 -5.06 -10.00
N VAL A 100 1.00 -4.81 -9.30
CA VAL A 100 -0.35 -5.12 -9.76
C VAL A 100 -1.22 -3.87 -9.66
N LEU A 101 -1.68 -3.36 -10.80
CA LEU A 101 -2.67 -2.29 -10.85
C LEU A 101 -4.06 -2.88 -11.06
N LEU A 102 -4.94 -2.70 -10.06
CA LEU A 102 -6.35 -3.04 -10.11
C LEU A 102 -7.14 -1.85 -10.66
N VAL A 103 -7.77 -1.97 -11.83
CA VAL A 103 -8.56 -0.88 -12.44
C VAL A 103 -10.04 -1.20 -12.31
N GLY A 104 -10.67 -0.56 -11.32
CA GLY A 104 -12.09 -0.71 -11.02
C GLY A 104 -12.41 -0.34 -9.57
N ASP A 105 -13.58 0.23 -9.37
CA ASP A 105 -14.14 0.49 -8.03
C ASP A 105 -14.94 -0.73 -7.52
N ALA A 106 -15.47 -0.66 -6.29
CA ALA A 106 -16.17 -1.75 -5.63
C ALA A 106 -17.44 -2.23 -6.36
N ASP A 107 -17.94 -1.50 -7.36
CA ASP A 107 -19.08 -1.89 -8.18
C ASP A 107 -18.72 -2.78 -9.39
N VAL A 108 -17.44 -2.79 -9.80
CA VAL A 108 -16.95 -3.49 -11.00
C VAL A 108 -15.72 -4.37 -10.78
N LEU A 109 -15.00 -4.21 -9.66
CA LEU A 109 -13.84 -5.04 -9.31
C LEU A 109 -14.00 -5.59 -7.90
N PRO A 110 -13.81 -6.91 -7.67
CA PRO A 110 -14.13 -7.55 -6.40
C PRO A 110 -13.29 -6.99 -5.25
N VAL A 111 -13.96 -6.75 -4.12
CA VAL A 111 -13.36 -6.34 -2.86
C VAL A 111 -13.28 -7.53 -1.93
N ARG A 112 -12.11 -7.75 -1.33
CA ARG A 112 -12.01 -8.63 -0.17
C ARG A 112 -12.30 -7.83 1.10
N TYR A 113 -13.26 -8.30 1.88
CA TYR A 113 -13.50 -7.81 3.22
C TYR A 113 -12.78 -8.70 4.23
N MET A 114 -11.90 -8.11 5.04
CA MET A 114 -11.36 -8.75 6.22
C MET A 114 -12.34 -8.63 7.39
N VAL A 115 -12.24 -9.53 8.37
CA VAL A 115 -13.15 -9.58 9.52
C VAL A 115 -12.43 -9.23 10.81
N LEU A 116 -13.09 -8.47 11.67
CA LEU A 116 -12.61 -8.14 12.99
C LEU A 116 -13.72 -8.36 14.02
N ASP A 117 -13.35 -8.98 15.13
CA ASP A 117 -14.21 -9.00 16.31
C ASP A 117 -14.27 -7.61 16.97
N ARG A 118 -15.46 -7.16 17.34
CA ARG A 118 -15.69 -5.83 17.92
C ARG A 118 -16.60 -5.94 19.12
N ILE A 119 -16.55 -5.00 20.05
CA ILE A 119 -17.54 -4.95 21.14
C ILE A 119 -18.79 -4.23 20.64
N THR A 120 -19.57 -4.90 19.79
CA THR A 120 -20.86 -4.40 19.29
C THR A 120 -21.88 -5.54 19.28
N PRO A 121 -22.64 -5.74 20.38
CA PRO A 121 -23.58 -6.86 20.48
C PRO A 121 -24.64 -6.89 19.38
N ALA A 122 -25.11 -5.74 18.91
CA ALA A 122 -26.08 -5.64 17.82
C ALA A 122 -25.53 -6.16 16.46
N ALA A 123 -24.22 -6.17 16.30
CA ALA A 123 -23.51 -6.69 15.13
C ALA A 123 -23.01 -8.14 15.35
N PHE A 124 -23.52 -8.81 16.38
CA PHE A 124 -22.98 -10.08 16.88
C PHE A 124 -21.48 -10.02 17.20
N ASN A 125 -20.97 -8.83 17.56
CA ASN A 125 -19.54 -8.58 17.80
C ASN A 125 -18.62 -8.82 16.60
N TYR A 126 -19.12 -8.70 15.36
CA TYR A 126 -18.32 -8.80 14.13
C TYR A 126 -18.42 -7.55 13.27
N SER A 127 -17.37 -7.30 12.50
CA SER A 127 -17.28 -6.20 11.55
C SER A 127 -16.41 -6.56 10.36
N PHE A 128 -16.68 -5.92 9.22
CA PHE A 128 -16.04 -6.18 7.94
C PHE A 128 -15.39 -4.91 7.40
N TYR A 129 -14.16 -5.02 6.91
CA TYR A 129 -13.40 -3.90 6.37
C TYR A 129 -12.74 -4.27 5.03
N PRO A 130 -12.85 -3.43 4.00
CA PRO A 130 -12.25 -3.73 2.71
C PRO A 130 -10.71 -3.68 2.81
N SER A 131 -10.02 -4.57 2.09
CA SER A 131 -8.55 -4.63 2.09
C SER A 131 -7.98 -5.08 0.75
N ASP A 132 -7.23 -4.19 0.09
CA ASP A 132 -6.42 -4.56 -1.07
C ASP A 132 -5.08 -5.22 -0.68
N LEU A 133 -4.70 -5.21 0.62
CA LEU A 133 -3.54 -5.95 1.10
C LEU A 133 -3.70 -7.45 0.81
N TYR A 134 -4.94 -7.95 0.79
CA TYR A 134 -5.29 -9.31 0.36
C TYR A 134 -4.71 -9.68 -1.01
N TYR A 135 -4.69 -8.75 -1.96
CA TYR A 135 -4.18 -8.99 -3.31
C TYR A 135 -2.66 -8.82 -3.41
N SER A 136 -2.01 -8.33 -2.35
CA SER A 136 -0.57 -8.09 -2.31
C SER A 136 0.21 -9.19 -1.60
N ASP A 137 -0.40 -9.78 -0.57
CA ASP A 137 0.11 -10.91 0.21
C ASP A 137 -0.42 -12.20 -0.42
N LEU A 138 0.34 -12.78 -1.36
CA LEU A 138 -0.08 -13.87 -2.24
C LEU A 138 0.30 -15.25 -1.68
N ALA A 139 1.39 -15.31 -0.91
CA ALA A 139 2.03 -16.53 -0.49
C ALA A 139 2.39 -16.52 1.00
N ARG A 140 2.38 -17.71 1.59
CA ARG A 140 2.95 -17.96 2.92
C ARG A 140 4.49 -17.96 2.82
N GLU A 141 5.15 -17.91 3.96
CA GLU A 141 6.62 -18.01 4.06
C GLU A 141 7.22 -19.22 3.31
N ASP A 142 6.50 -20.35 3.22
CA ASP A 142 6.95 -21.53 2.48
C ASP A 142 6.72 -21.47 0.95
N GLY A 143 6.19 -20.34 0.46
CA GLY A 143 5.87 -20.07 -0.94
C GLY A 143 4.53 -20.65 -1.42
N THR A 144 3.75 -21.31 -0.54
CA THR A 144 2.42 -21.81 -0.89
C THR A 144 1.38 -20.68 -0.89
N PHE A 145 0.29 -20.84 -1.64
CA PHE A 145 -0.78 -19.83 -1.73
C PHE A 145 -1.41 -19.52 -0.37
N ASP A 146 -1.48 -18.23 0.00
CA ASP A 146 -2.23 -17.79 1.18
C ASP A 146 -3.63 -17.31 0.77
N ASP A 147 -4.68 -18.01 1.19
CA ASP A 147 -6.07 -17.65 0.89
C ASP A 147 -6.68 -16.66 1.90
N TRP A 148 -5.92 -16.29 2.95
CA TRP A 148 -6.39 -15.58 4.14
C TRP A 148 -7.62 -16.22 4.80
N ASN A 149 -7.76 -17.54 4.73
CA ASN A 149 -8.85 -18.25 5.40
C ASN A 149 -8.31 -19.53 6.03
N GLY A 150 -7.74 -19.39 7.23
CA GLY A 150 -7.22 -20.48 8.02
C GLY A 150 -8.28 -21.19 8.87
N ARG A 151 -9.53 -20.69 8.88
CA ARG A 151 -10.65 -21.22 9.67
C ARG A 151 -11.90 -21.37 8.80
N LYS A 152 -12.22 -22.62 8.44
CA LYS A 152 -13.28 -22.93 7.47
C LYS A 152 -14.46 -23.70 8.03
N ASP A 153 -14.55 -23.82 9.34
CA ASP A 153 -15.71 -24.42 9.99
C ASP A 153 -16.88 -23.41 9.99
N ASP A 154 -18.11 -23.91 10.07
CA ASP A 154 -19.35 -23.12 10.23
C ASP A 154 -19.47 -21.82 9.40
N PHE A 155 -19.65 -20.67 10.06
CA PHE A 155 -19.74 -19.35 9.42
C PHE A 155 -18.36 -18.77 9.09
N HIS A 156 -17.29 -19.27 9.74
CA HIS A 156 -15.92 -18.84 9.45
C HIS A 156 -15.50 -19.18 8.01
N ALA A 157 -16.12 -20.19 7.38
CA ALA A 157 -15.91 -20.50 5.95
C ALA A 157 -16.10 -19.30 5.00
N GLY A 158 -16.92 -18.31 5.36
CA GLY A 158 -17.12 -17.07 4.59
C GLY A 158 -16.39 -15.84 5.14
N TYR A 159 -15.63 -15.99 6.23
CA TYR A 159 -14.87 -14.93 6.86
C TYR A 159 -13.40 -15.09 6.49
N PHE A 160 -12.76 -13.97 6.14
CA PHE A 160 -11.39 -13.96 5.64
C PHE A 160 -10.59 -12.92 6.41
N GLY A 161 -9.31 -13.18 6.62
CA GLY A 161 -8.42 -12.29 7.37
C GLY A 161 -8.97 -11.97 8.76
N GLU A 162 -9.54 -12.95 9.45
CA GLU A 162 -10.11 -12.80 10.77
C GLU A 162 -9.08 -12.36 11.80
N VAL A 163 -9.37 -11.22 12.43
CA VAL A 163 -8.59 -10.65 13.53
C VAL A 163 -9.41 -10.72 14.81
N ARG A 164 -8.79 -11.24 15.87
CA ARG A 164 -9.39 -11.40 17.20
C ARG A 164 -8.72 -10.50 18.22
N GLY A 165 -9.35 -10.34 19.38
CA GLY A 165 -8.73 -9.78 20.56
C GLY A 165 -9.39 -8.51 21.05
N GLU A 166 -10.46 -8.00 20.42
CA GLU A 166 -11.24 -6.90 21.01
C GLU A 166 -12.29 -7.46 21.96
N ALA A 167 -13.12 -8.39 21.49
CA ALA A 167 -14.17 -9.04 22.27
C ALA A 167 -13.79 -10.47 22.71
N ILE A 168 -13.13 -11.23 21.85
CA ILE A 168 -12.72 -12.63 22.05
C ILE A 168 -11.24 -12.63 22.43
N LYS A 169 -10.97 -12.89 23.71
CA LYS A 169 -9.61 -12.82 24.29
C LYS A 169 -8.87 -14.16 24.32
N SER A 170 -9.58 -15.27 24.08
CA SER A 170 -9.02 -16.63 24.16
C SER A 170 -8.19 -17.03 22.95
N ASP A 171 -8.37 -16.33 21.83
CA ASP A 171 -7.85 -16.73 20.53
C ASP A 171 -6.63 -15.86 20.14
N PRO A 172 -5.71 -16.36 19.29
CA PRO A 172 -4.64 -15.52 18.77
C PRO A 172 -5.21 -14.35 17.96
N ILE A 173 -4.53 -13.20 17.99
CA ILE A 173 -4.95 -12.00 17.22
C ILE A 173 -5.05 -12.33 15.73
N ASN A 174 -4.04 -13.00 15.17
CA ASN A 174 -4.06 -13.50 13.80
C ASN A 174 -4.79 -14.86 13.74
N PHE A 175 -6.12 -14.85 13.68
CA PHE A 175 -6.93 -16.07 13.81
C PHE A 175 -6.86 -16.96 12.57
N ASP A 176 -6.78 -16.35 11.39
CA ASP A 176 -6.60 -17.04 10.11
C ASP A 176 -5.15 -17.42 9.80
N GLY A 177 -4.18 -16.96 10.60
CA GLY A 177 -2.76 -17.23 10.37
C GLY A 177 -2.28 -16.67 9.03
N ILE A 178 -2.67 -15.44 8.70
CA ILE A 178 -2.24 -14.72 7.50
C ILE A 178 -0.75 -14.40 7.57
N ASP A 179 -0.04 -14.45 6.44
CA ASP A 179 1.39 -14.08 6.38
C ASP A 179 1.62 -12.58 6.62
N TYR A 180 0.75 -11.74 6.04
CA TYR A 180 0.69 -10.28 6.12
C TYR A 180 1.72 -9.56 5.24
N ARG A 181 2.76 -10.22 4.71
CA ARG A 181 3.83 -9.53 3.98
C ARG A 181 3.50 -9.45 2.48
N PRO A 182 3.52 -8.24 1.87
CA PRO A 182 3.31 -8.12 0.43
C PRO A 182 4.39 -8.84 -0.40
N ASP A 183 3.99 -9.75 -1.28
CA ASP A 183 4.82 -10.35 -2.33
C ASP A 183 4.93 -9.45 -3.57
N VAL A 184 3.86 -8.71 -3.85
CA VAL A 184 3.76 -7.73 -4.93
C VAL A 184 3.21 -6.41 -4.41
N ALA A 185 3.58 -5.30 -5.02
CA ALA A 185 2.98 -4.01 -4.72
C ALA A 185 1.65 -3.85 -5.45
N VAL A 186 0.56 -3.68 -4.70
CA VAL A 186 -0.78 -3.44 -5.26
C VAL A 186 -1.13 -1.96 -5.17
N GLY A 187 -1.70 -1.44 -6.24
CA GLY A 187 -2.43 -0.17 -6.24
C GLY A 187 -3.74 -0.31 -6.99
N ARG A 188 -4.70 0.57 -6.69
CA ARG A 188 -6.04 0.58 -7.29
C ARG A 188 -6.35 1.90 -7.97
N TRP A 189 -6.97 1.85 -9.14
CA TRP A 189 -7.73 2.97 -9.70
C TRP A 189 -9.22 2.72 -9.45
N PRO A 190 -9.81 3.33 -8.41
CA PRO A 190 -11.22 3.16 -8.09
C PRO A 190 -12.08 3.93 -9.09
N VAL A 191 -12.39 3.33 -10.24
CA VAL A 191 -13.20 3.90 -11.32
C VAL A 191 -14.37 3.00 -11.65
N SER A 192 -15.53 3.59 -11.90
CA SER A 192 -16.75 2.86 -12.28
C SER A 192 -17.04 2.97 -13.78
N THR A 193 -16.38 3.92 -14.48
CA THR A 193 -16.60 4.18 -15.91
C THR A 193 -15.30 4.30 -16.72
N PRO A 194 -15.33 4.02 -18.05
CA PRO A 194 -14.17 4.25 -18.91
C PRO A 194 -13.69 5.71 -18.96
N ASP A 195 -14.59 6.68 -18.80
CA ASP A 195 -14.23 8.11 -18.81
C ASP A 195 -13.43 8.52 -17.56
N GLU A 196 -13.80 7.98 -16.39
CA GLU A 196 -13.02 8.14 -15.17
C GLU A 196 -11.64 7.47 -15.31
N ALA A 197 -11.58 6.28 -15.90
CA ALA A 197 -10.31 5.62 -16.22
C ALA A 197 -9.44 6.49 -17.14
N GLY A 198 -10.02 7.05 -18.20
CA GLY A 198 -9.34 7.96 -19.11
C GLY A 198 -8.78 9.22 -18.42
N THR A 199 -9.51 9.74 -17.42
CA THR A 199 -9.05 10.87 -16.61
C THR A 199 -7.79 10.51 -15.81
N ILE A 200 -7.79 9.38 -15.11
CA ILE A 200 -6.63 8.94 -14.31
C ILE A 200 -5.45 8.56 -15.22
N VAL A 201 -5.70 7.94 -16.38
CA VAL A 201 -4.67 7.65 -17.41
C VAL A 201 -3.96 8.94 -17.82
N ALA A 202 -4.71 9.99 -18.18
CA ALA A 202 -4.13 11.27 -18.60
C ALA A 202 -3.31 11.93 -17.49
N LYS A 203 -3.75 11.84 -16.24
CA LYS A 203 -3.03 12.35 -15.07
C LYS A 203 -1.72 11.60 -14.84
N THR A 204 -1.77 10.27 -14.89
CA THR A 204 -0.63 9.38 -14.64
C THR A 204 0.46 9.60 -15.69
N ILE A 205 0.10 9.56 -16.99
CA ILE A 205 1.06 9.78 -18.08
C ILE A 205 1.74 11.14 -17.95
N ARG A 206 0.96 12.21 -17.74
CA ARG A 206 1.49 13.57 -17.60
C ARG A 206 2.43 13.71 -16.41
N TYR A 207 2.07 13.10 -15.28
CA TYR A 207 2.91 13.09 -14.09
C TYR A 207 4.24 12.40 -14.37
N GLU A 208 4.22 11.19 -14.94
CA GLU A 208 5.45 10.43 -15.20
C GLU A 208 6.34 11.12 -16.23
N GLU A 209 5.78 11.67 -17.30
CA GLU A 209 6.52 12.47 -18.28
C GLU A 209 7.21 13.68 -17.61
N GLY A 210 6.51 14.38 -16.72
CA GLY A 210 7.07 15.51 -15.98
C GLY A 210 8.15 15.12 -14.95
N VAL A 211 8.04 13.95 -14.32
CA VAL A 211 9.07 13.42 -13.41
C VAL A 211 10.30 12.98 -14.20
N LEU A 212 10.11 12.25 -15.30
CA LEU A 212 11.18 11.70 -16.13
C LEU A 212 11.93 12.77 -16.92
N SER A 213 11.27 13.86 -17.33
CA SER A 213 11.94 15.00 -17.98
C SER A 213 12.76 15.83 -16.98
N GLY A 214 12.41 15.79 -15.69
CA GLY A 214 13.01 16.64 -14.66
C GLY A 214 12.52 18.08 -14.66
N GLU A 215 11.62 18.46 -15.57
CA GLU A 215 11.19 19.85 -15.80
C GLU A 215 9.97 20.26 -14.98
N ARG A 216 9.40 19.33 -14.20
CA ARG A 216 8.19 19.60 -13.43
C ARG A 216 8.44 20.56 -12.27
N ALA A 217 7.56 21.56 -12.15
CA ALA A 217 7.53 22.47 -11.01
C ALA A 217 7.33 21.70 -9.68
N GLY A 218 8.18 21.97 -8.69
CA GLY A 218 8.09 21.34 -7.37
C GLY A 218 8.46 19.86 -7.35
N LEU A 219 9.28 19.38 -8.29
CA LEU A 219 9.68 17.97 -8.43
C LEU A 219 10.24 17.36 -7.12
N ARG A 220 10.85 18.16 -6.25
CA ARG A 220 11.33 17.71 -4.92
C ARG A 220 10.80 18.60 -3.80
N THR A 221 9.57 19.06 -3.92
CA THR A 221 8.89 19.79 -2.85
C THR A 221 7.89 18.86 -2.18
N ALA A 222 8.01 18.70 -0.86
CA ALA A 222 7.07 17.99 -0.02
C ALA A 222 6.29 18.97 0.86
N ALA A 223 4.97 18.82 0.93
CA ALA A 223 4.14 19.54 1.89
C ALA A 223 3.70 18.61 3.03
N LEU A 224 3.87 19.04 4.28
CA LEU A 224 3.63 18.25 5.48
C LEU A 224 2.57 18.94 6.35
N PHE A 225 1.37 18.35 6.43
CA PHE A 225 0.22 18.88 7.16
C PHE A 225 -0.02 18.07 8.43
N SER A 226 0.24 18.69 9.59
CA SER A 226 -0.18 18.15 10.89
C SER A 226 -1.40 18.93 11.34
N VAL A 227 -2.55 18.26 11.42
CA VAL A 227 -3.79 18.83 11.97
C VAL A 227 -4.04 18.28 13.37
N GLY A 228 -5.06 18.78 14.06
CA GLY A 228 -5.46 18.22 15.35
C GLY A 228 -5.80 16.73 15.24
N GLY A 229 -5.47 15.95 16.26
CA GLY A 229 -5.64 14.50 16.24
C GLY A 229 -5.60 13.88 17.64
N TRP A 230 -5.76 12.56 17.69
CA TRP A 230 -5.68 11.81 18.95
C TRP A 230 -4.27 11.85 19.56
N VAL A 231 -3.23 11.86 18.73
CA VAL A 231 -1.83 12.01 19.14
C VAL A 231 -1.15 13.13 18.35
N ASP A 232 -0.07 13.68 18.89
CA ASP A 232 0.74 14.68 18.19
C ASP A 232 1.58 14.02 17.09
N SER A 233 1.24 14.30 15.83
CA SER A 233 1.94 13.78 14.65
C SER A 233 3.13 14.62 14.19
N ARG A 234 3.39 15.80 14.78
CA ARG A 234 4.50 16.69 14.37
C ARG A 234 5.87 16.01 14.45
N PRO A 235 6.21 15.21 15.49
CA PRO A 235 7.48 14.48 15.52
C PRO A 235 7.62 13.51 14.35
N THR A 236 6.56 12.77 14.00
CA THR A 236 6.58 11.86 12.84
C THR A 236 6.74 12.60 11.53
N LEU A 237 6.03 13.71 11.31
CA LEU A 237 6.20 14.49 10.08
C LEU A 237 7.59 15.15 10.00
N ASN A 238 8.19 15.54 11.12
CA ASN A 238 9.58 15.98 11.16
C ASN A 238 10.55 14.84 10.81
N GLU A 239 10.30 13.61 11.26
CA GLU A 239 11.10 12.46 10.86
C GLU A 239 10.99 12.19 9.35
N VAL A 240 9.77 12.19 8.80
CA VAL A 240 9.53 12.07 7.34
C VAL A 240 10.31 13.15 6.59
N SER A 241 10.22 14.41 7.03
CA SER A 241 10.99 15.54 6.48
C SER A 241 12.50 15.27 6.45
N ASN A 242 13.05 14.70 7.53
CA ASN A 242 14.49 14.44 7.64
C ASN A 242 14.93 13.29 6.73
N ARG A 243 14.11 12.24 6.57
CA ARG A 243 14.40 11.08 5.73
C ARG A 243 14.36 11.38 4.23
N LEU A 244 13.49 12.30 3.80
CA LEU A 244 13.51 12.82 2.42
C LEU A 244 14.88 13.46 2.08
N GLY A 245 15.54 14.06 3.07
CA GLY A 245 16.91 14.55 2.95
C GLY A 245 17.04 15.92 2.26
N GLY A 246 18.27 16.41 2.15
CA GLY A 246 18.57 17.78 1.72
C GLY A 246 18.24 18.11 0.25
N ALA A 247 18.03 17.10 -0.59
CA ALA A 247 17.57 17.30 -1.97
C ALA A 247 16.09 17.71 -2.07
N TRP A 248 15.33 17.58 -0.96
CA TRP A 248 13.94 17.96 -0.87
C TRP A 248 13.75 19.29 -0.15
N THR A 249 12.91 20.15 -0.71
CA THR A 249 12.32 21.29 0.00
C THR A 249 11.08 20.82 0.76
N THR A 250 11.01 21.09 2.06
CA THR A 250 9.87 20.68 2.89
C THR A 250 9.08 21.87 3.43
N GLU A 251 7.81 21.94 3.07
CA GLU A 251 6.84 22.96 3.48
C GLU A 251 5.95 22.41 4.61
N LYS A 252 6.15 22.88 5.84
CA LYS A 252 5.40 22.39 7.02
C LYS A 252 4.21 23.29 7.30
N ARG A 253 3.05 22.70 7.62
CA ARG A 253 1.84 23.37 8.07
C ARG A 253 1.26 22.65 9.28
N PHE A 254 1.53 23.17 10.47
CA PHE A 254 1.26 22.48 11.73
C PHE A 254 0.27 23.25 12.59
N TYR A 255 -0.74 22.54 13.09
CA TYR A 255 -1.69 23.11 14.03
C TYR A 255 -0.96 23.59 15.31
N GLN A 256 -1.61 24.51 16.02
CA GLN A 256 -1.12 25.02 17.30
C GLN A 256 -2.09 24.62 18.41
N ASP A 257 -1.54 24.21 19.54
CA ASP A 257 -2.29 23.95 20.77
C ASP A 257 -1.56 24.54 21.99
N ARG A 258 -2.21 24.48 23.16
CA ARG A 258 -1.64 25.05 24.40
C ARG A 258 -0.41 24.30 24.91
N ARG A 259 -0.18 23.06 24.47
CA ARG A 259 0.85 22.14 24.97
C ARG A 259 2.08 22.08 24.07
N SER A 260 1.96 22.48 22.80
CA SER A 260 3.04 22.46 21.84
C SER A 260 2.83 23.54 20.77
N ARG A 261 3.83 24.43 20.69
CA ARG A 261 3.90 25.53 19.74
C ARG A 261 4.91 25.18 18.66
N SER A 262 4.52 25.38 17.41
CA SER A 262 5.35 25.24 16.23
C SER A 262 5.45 26.61 15.56
N ASP A 263 6.63 26.95 15.05
CA ASP A 263 6.85 28.16 14.24
C ASP A 263 6.33 27.99 12.80
N ALA A 264 6.00 26.77 12.39
CA ALA A 264 5.38 26.50 11.10
C ALA A 264 4.00 27.19 10.99
N PRO A 265 3.61 27.69 9.81
CA PRO A 265 2.28 28.25 9.58
C PRO A 265 1.17 27.23 9.87
N LEU A 266 -0.05 27.73 10.14
CA LEU A 266 -1.21 26.87 10.42
C LEU A 266 -1.68 26.12 9.15
N PRO A 267 -2.22 24.89 9.29
CA PRO A 267 -2.81 24.13 8.20
C PRO A 267 -4.20 24.69 7.89
N THR A 268 -4.25 25.72 7.05
CA THR A 268 -5.52 26.31 6.56
C THR A 268 -5.79 25.84 5.13
N GLN A 269 -7.05 25.96 4.69
CA GLN A 269 -7.42 25.73 3.30
C GLN A 269 -6.62 26.62 2.33
N THR A 270 -6.39 27.88 2.68
CA THR A 270 -5.60 28.80 1.84
C THR A 270 -4.17 28.32 1.67
N GLU A 271 -3.51 27.88 2.75
CA GLU A 271 -2.15 27.34 2.69
C GLU A 271 -2.10 26.05 1.88
N LEU A 272 -3.09 25.16 2.05
CA LEU A 272 -3.18 23.92 1.29
C LEU A 272 -3.37 24.16 -0.20
N VAL A 273 -4.34 24.98 -0.58
CA VAL A 273 -4.60 25.33 -1.99
C VAL A 273 -3.37 26.01 -2.61
N SER A 274 -2.73 26.92 -1.87
CA SER A 274 -1.50 27.60 -2.31
C SER A 274 -0.37 26.60 -2.60
N LEU A 275 -0.09 25.67 -1.68
CA LEU A 275 0.96 24.67 -1.85
C LEU A 275 0.67 23.72 -3.01
N LEU A 276 -0.57 23.23 -3.12
CA LEU A 276 -0.96 22.32 -4.21
C LEU A 276 -0.88 23.00 -5.59
N ASN A 277 -1.32 24.26 -5.69
CA ASN A 277 -1.25 25.04 -6.93
C ASN A 277 0.17 25.52 -7.25
N GLY A 278 1.01 25.73 -6.22
CA GLY A 278 2.44 26.05 -6.40
C GLY A 278 3.22 24.88 -6.99
N GLY A 279 2.80 23.65 -6.70
CA GLY A 279 3.44 22.42 -7.15
C GLY A 279 4.22 21.77 -6.03
N VAL A 280 3.71 20.62 -5.59
CA VAL A 280 4.38 19.71 -4.67
C VAL A 280 4.33 18.31 -5.25
N SER A 281 5.40 17.55 -5.06
CA SER A 281 5.47 16.16 -5.55
C SER A 281 4.98 15.15 -4.52
N LEU A 282 5.09 15.50 -3.24
CA LEU A 282 4.58 14.71 -2.12
C LEU A 282 3.77 15.62 -1.19
N ALA A 283 2.58 15.21 -0.79
CA ALA A 283 1.85 15.82 0.31
C ALA A 283 1.53 14.77 1.38
N VAL A 284 1.91 15.03 2.62
CA VAL A 284 1.70 14.11 3.74
C VAL A 284 0.79 14.77 4.76
N HIS A 285 -0.30 14.10 5.10
CA HIS A 285 -1.26 14.51 6.10
C HIS A 285 -1.23 13.55 7.29
N ALA A 286 -1.31 14.08 8.51
CA ALA A 286 -1.53 13.32 9.71
C ALA A 286 -2.43 14.08 10.70
N GLY A 287 -3.40 13.37 11.26
CA GLY A 287 -4.39 13.91 12.20
C GLY A 287 -5.81 13.43 11.88
N HIS A 288 -6.82 14.20 12.28
CA HIS A 288 -8.21 13.88 11.98
C HIS A 288 -8.54 13.98 10.49
N GLY A 289 -9.26 12.97 10.01
CA GLY A 289 -9.75 12.88 8.64
C GLY A 289 -11.18 12.35 8.63
N HIS A 290 -11.86 12.61 7.52
CA HIS A 290 -13.19 12.10 7.22
C HIS A 290 -13.26 11.73 5.73
N ASP A 291 -14.38 11.12 5.34
CA ASP A 291 -14.68 10.74 3.96
C ASP A 291 -14.52 11.90 2.98
N ASP A 292 -14.73 13.14 3.38
CA ASP A 292 -14.70 14.32 2.52
C ASP A 292 -13.74 15.42 2.99
N GLN A 293 -12.90 15.16 4.00
CA GLN A 293 -11.95 16.17 4.46
C GLN A 293 -10.71 15.68 5.20
N TRP A 294 -9.66 16.49 5.13
CA TRP A 294 -8.71 16.65 6.24
C TRP A 294 -9.21 17.77 7.12
N GLU A 295 -9.37 17.51 8.43
CA GLU A 295 -9.89 18.54 9.33
C GLU A 295 -9.02 19.81 9.27
N GLN A 296 -9.62 20.99 9.41
CA GLN A 296 -8.97 22.30 9.37
C GLN A 296 -8.49 22.79 8.00
N CYS A 297 -8.03 21.90 7.10
CA CYS A 297 -7.27 22.33 5.92
C CYS A 297 -7.77 21.85 4.56
N PHE A 298 -8.47 20.71 4.45
CA PHE A 298 -8.85 20.19 3.13
C PHE A 298 -10.28 19.67 3.07
N PRO A 299 -11.31 20.54 3.05
CA PRO A 299 -12.64 20.10 2.65
C PRO A 299 -12.65 19.75 1.15
N LEU A 300 -13.39 18.72 0.76
CA LEU A 300 -13.53 18.29 -0.64
C LEU A 300 -13.95 19.44 -1.57
N ALA A 301 -14.74 20.40 -1.07
CA ALA A 301 -15.15 21.58 -1.82
C ALA A 301 -13.95 22.43 -2.30
N ALA A 302 -12.82 22.42 -1.57
CA ALA A 302 -11.60 23.12 -1.95
C ALA A 302 -10.96 22.57 -3.25
N LEU A 303 -11.33 21.35 -3.68
CA LEU A 303 -10.91 20.83 -4.99
C LEU A 303 -11.33 21.75 -6.14
N ALA A 304 -12.42 22.50 -5.99
CA ALA A 304 -12.84 23.49 -6.97
C ALA A 304 -11.87 24.68 -7.11
N GLU A 305 -10.95 24.89 -6.17
CA GLU A 305 -9.92 25.94 -6.17
C GLU A 305 -8.53 25.41 -6.57
N ILE A 306 -8.36 24.09 -6.63
CA ILE A 306 -7.09 23.47 -7.01
C ILE A 306 -6.93 23.50 -8.53
N ARG A 307 -5.77 23.96 -8.99
CA ARG A 307 -5.35 24.14 -10.38
C ARG A 307 -3.91 23.65 -10.50
N ASN A 308 -3.73 22.34 -10.49
CA ASN A 308 -2.44 21.67 -10.41
C ASN A 308 -2.31 20.48 -11.39
N ALA A 309 -3.13 20.43 -12.44
CA ALA A 309 -3.15 19.35 -13.41
C ALA A 309 -1.77 19.02 -14.01
N ASP A 310 -0.84 19.98 -14.12
CA ASP A 310 0.52 19.83 -14.62
C ASP A 310 1.57 19.53 -13.54
N ARG A 311 1.16 19.44 -12.28
CA ARG A 311 2.06 19.30 -11.11
C ARG A 311 1.43 18.50 -9.97
N LEU A 312 0.69 17.44 -10.30
CA LEU A 312 -0.06 16.60 -9.38
C LEU A 312 0.80 15.91 -8.30
N PRO A 313 0.52 16.03 -7.00
CA PRO A 313 1.24 15.29 -5.97
C PRO A 313 0.85 13.81 -5.91
N VAL A 314 1.76 13.02 -5.33
CA VAL A 314 1.40 11.84 -4.55
C VAL A 314 0.99 12.31 -3.16
N ILE A 315 -0.15 11.82 -2.66
CA ILE A 315 -0.68 12.19 -1.34
C ILE A 315 -0.70 10.98 -0.42
N ILE A 316 -0.29 11.16 0.84
CA ILE A 316 -0.34 10.13 1.89
C ILE A 316 -1.03 10.71 3.11
N SER A 317 -2.04 10.04 3.65
CA SER A 317 -2.86 10.51 4.75
C SER A 317 -2.97 9.46 5.86
N ALA A 318 -2.40 9.76 7.03
CA ALA A 318 -2.70 9.06 8.28
C ALA A 318 -3.87 9.76 8.99
N GLY A 319 -5.07 9.63 8.42
CA GLY A 319 -6.32 10.15 8.94
C GLY A 319 -7.49 9.20 8.64
N CYS A 320 -8.54 9.29 9.45
CA CYS A 320 -9.68 8.37 9.34
C CYS A 320 -10.43 8.54 8.01
N SER A 321 -10.81 7.43 7.39
CA SER A 321 -11.73 7.31 6.25
C SER A 321 -11.40 8.08 4.98
N THR A 322 -10.23 8.73 4.90
CA THR A 322 -9.89 9.58 3.76
C THR A 322 -9.67 8.78 2.46
N ALA A 323 -9.52 7.46 2.55
CA ALA A 323 -9.45 6.53 1.42
C ALA A 323 -10.58 5.48 1.47
N ARG A 324 -11.76 5.86 1.93
CA ARG A 324 -12.95 5.02 1.83
C ARG A 324 -13.34 4.81 0.37
N PHE A 325 -13.67 3.57 0.00
CA PHE A 325 -14.12 3.20 -1.36
C PHE A 325 -15.15 2.06 -1.35
N ALA A 326 -15.61 1.67 -0.15
CA ALA A 326 -16.64 0.66 0.02
C ALA A 326 -17.35 0.87 1.36
N THR A 327 -18.52 0.25 1.51
CA THR A 327 -19.29 0.23 2.77
C THR A 327 -18.50 -0.49 3.89
N LEU A 328 -18.86 -0.23 5.15
CA LEU A 328 -18.26 -0.83 6.36
C LEU A 328 -19.28 -1.69 7.13
N PRO A 329 -19.55 -2.93 6.71
CA PRO A 329 -20.54 -3.80 7.33
C PRO A 329 -20.11 -4.31 8.72
N PRO A 330 -21.06 -4.78 9.52
CA PRO A 330 -22.50 -4.65 9.35
C PRO A 330 -23.01 -3.32 9.94
N TYR A 331 -22.13 -2.34 10.18
CA TYR A 331 -22.53 -1.05 10.76
C TYR A 331 -23.39 -0.26 9.79
N GLU A 332 -23.01 -0.30 8.52
CA GLU A 332 -23.63 0.45 7.45
C GLU A 332 -24.47 -0.45 6.55
N PRO A 333 -25.37 0.11 5.72
CA PRO A 333 -26.11 -0.67 4.75
C PRO A 333 -25.16 -1.38 3.78
N TYR A 334 -25.49 -2.62 3.43
CA TYR A 334 -24.71 -3.43 2.48
C TYR A 334 -25.59 -4.52 1.85
N VAL A 335 -25.08 -5.12 0.77
CA VAL A 335 -25.63 -6.34 0.19
C VAL A 335 -24.72 -7.51 0.58
N ASP A 336 -25.29 -8.60 1.10
CA ASP A 336 -24.52 -9.80 1.44
C ASP A 336 -24.23 -10.71 0.22
N VAL A 337 -23.41 -11.73 0.42
CA VAL A 337 -23.08 -12.74 -0.61
C VAL A 337 -24.29 -13.51 -1.18
N HIS A 338 -25.46 -13.43 -0.54
CA HIS A 338 -26.71 -14.03 -1.00
C HIS A 338 -27.62 -13.04 -1.73
N GLY A 339 -27.19 -11.78 -1.89
CA GLY A 339 -27.97 -10.72 -2.52
C GLY A 339 -29.02 -10.09 -1.61
N VAL A 340 -28.95 -10.32 -0.30
CA VAL A 340 -29.87 -9.74 0.69
C VAL A 340 -29.37 -8.35 1.10
N GLU A 341 -30.27 -7.38 1.08
CA GLU A 341 -29.97 -6.04 1.59
C GLU A 341 -30.10 -5.97 3.11
N HIS A 342 -29.06 -5.45 3.75
CA HIS A 342 -29.04 -5.13 5.17
C HIS A 342 -29.08 -3.61 5.37
N ARG A 343 -29.78 -3.17 6.41
CA ARG A 343 -29.85 -1.76 6.82
C ARG A 343 -28.61 -1.34 7.61
N GLY A 344 -27.98 -2.29 8.29
CA GLY A 344 -26.85 -2.07 9.17
C GLY A 344 -27.23 -1.57 10.56
N THR A 345 -26.35 -1.81 11.53
CA THR A 345 -26.63 -1.55 12.95
C THR A 345 -26.72 -0.06 13.28
N ASN A 346 -26.02 0.81 12.53
CA ASN A 346 -26.17 2.27 12.68
C ASN A 346 -27.58 2.76 12.32
N PHE A 347 -28.35 1.92 11.61
CA PHE A 347 -29.74 2.18 11.23
C PHE A 347 -30.72 1.26 11.98
N GLY A 348 -30.30 0.69 13.11
CA GLY A 348 -31.15 -0.04 14.05
C GLY A 348 -31.39 -1.52 13.72
N GLU A 349 -30.65 -2.09 12.77
CA GLU A 349 -30.64 -3.56 12.57
C GLU A 349 -29.91 -4.24 13.73
N ILE A 350 -30.40 -5.41 14.15
CA ILE A 350 -29.78 -6.25 15.17
C ILE A 350 -29.64 -7.64 14.56
N PHE A 351 -28.40 -8.15 14.55
CA PHE A 351 -28.08 -9.48 14.04
C PHE A 351 -28.20 -10.50 15.17
N GLU A 352 -29.07 -11.50 14.99
CA GLU A 352 -29.30 -12.59 15.97
C GLU A 352 -28.32 -13.76 15.81
N ALA A 353 -27.50 -13.72 14.76
CA ALA A 353 -26.44 -14.67 14.41
C ALA A 353 -25.25 -13.87 13.84
N PRO A 354 -24.06 -14.48 13.61
CA PRO A 354 -22.99 -13.83 12.88
C PRO A 354 -23.51 -13.20 11.57
N PRO A 355 -23.19 -11.93 11.26
CA PRO A 355 -23.70 -11.27 10.07
C PRO A 355 -23.23 -11.99 8.80
N PRO A 356 -24.09 -12.14 7.78
CA PRO A 356 -23.65 -12.67 6.50
C PRO A 356 -22.47 -11.88 5.91
N PRO A 357 -21.49 -12.53 5.26
CA PRO A 357 -20.38 -11.83 4.63
C PRO A 357 -20.89 -10.82 3.57
N PRO A 358 -20.27 -9.64 3.45
CA PRO A 358 -20.60 -8.70 2.38
C PRO A 358 -20.31 -9.30 1.01
N ALA A 359 -21.18 -9.03 0.03
CA ALA A 359 -20.86 -9.34 -1.36
C ALA A 359 -19.55 -8.62 -1.77
N PRO A 360 -18.68 -9.28 -2.56
CA PRO A 360 -17.46 -8.66 -3.10
C PRO A 360 -17.72 -7.39 -3.92
N TYR A 361 -18.95 -7.21 -4.42
CA TYR A 361 -19.37 -6.06 -5.18
C TYR A 361 -20.44 -5.28 -4.44
N GLN A 362 -20.25 -3.97 -4.32
CA GLN A 362 -21.23 -3.06 -3.72
C GLN A 362 -21.54 -1.95 -4.72
N LYS A 363 -22.83 -1.62 -4.88
CA LYS A 363 -23.29 -0.72 -5.95
C LYS A 363 -24.18 0.40 -5.41
N GLY A 364 -24.22 1.51 -6.15
CA GLY A 364 -25.10 2.64 -5.83
C GLY A 364 -24.88 3.14 -4.39
N ARG A 365 -25.94 3.13 -3.57
CA ARG A 365 -25.86 3.62 -2.17
C ARG A 365 -24.91 2.82 -1.27
N TYR A 366 -24.48 1.64 -1.69
CA TYR A 366 -23.56 0.77 -0.96
C TYR A 366 -22.09 0.96 -1.36
N ASN A 367 -21.81 1.82 -2.35
CA ASN A 367 -20.47 2.18 -2.79
C ASN A 367 -20.13 3.64 -2.42
N PRO A 368 -19.85 3.94 -1.14
CA PRO A 368 -19.48 5.28 -0.70
C PRO A 368 -18.07 5.66 -1.16
N THR A 369 -17.88 6.94 -1.47
CA THR A 369 -16.63 7.46 -2.04
C THR A 369 -15.90 8.37 -1.06
N GLY A 370 -14.61 8.13 -0.84
CA GLY A 370 -13.75 8.93 0.05
C GLY A 370 -13.04 10.10 -0.66
N LEU A 371 -12.29 10.88 0.10
CA LEU A 371 -11.59 12.07 -0.39
C LEU A 371 -10.54 11.67 -1.43
N GLY A 372 -9.75 10.63 -1.15
CA GLY A 372 -8.66 10.17 -2.01
C GLY A 372 -9.14 9.77 -3.41
N GLU A 373 -10.19 8.95 -3.49
CA GLU A 373 -10.83 8.56 -4.74
C GLU A 373 -11.29 9.79 -5.54
N GLN A 374 -11.88 10.77 -4.87
CA GLN A 374 -12.38 11.99 -5.51
C GLN A 374 -11.25 12.89 -6.02
N LEU A 375 -10.11 12.95 -5.32
CA LEU A 375 -8.91 13.66 -5.78
C LEU A 375 -8.24 12.99 -6.99
N LEU A 376 -8.49 11.70 -7.20
CA LEU A 376 -7.99 10.95 -8.35
C LEU A 376 -8.88 11.13 -9.58
N ARG A 377 -10.19 10.86 -9.47
CA ARG A 377 -11.05 10.62 -10.64
C ARG A 377 -11.97 11.78 -11.07
N ARG A 378 -12.22 12.80 -10.23
CA ARG A 378 -13.20 13.86 -10.54
C ARG A 378 -12.80 14.79 -11.69
N GLY A 379 -11.51 14.91 -12.01
CA GLY A 379 -11.03 15.85 -13.01
C GLY A 379 -9.52 15.84 -13.14
N PRO A 380 -8.94 16.73 -13.97
CA PRO A 380 -7.51 16.72 -14.29
C PRO A 380 -6.62 17.20 -13.13
N ASP A 381 -7.17 17.97 -12.20
CA ASP A 381 -6.52 18.47 -10.97
C ASP A 381 -6.63 17.44 -9.81
N GLY A 382 -6.04 17.76 -8.66
CA GLY A 382 -6.07 16.93 -7.45
C GLY A 382 -4.76 16.19 -7.23
N ALA A 383 -4.79 14.85 -7.24
CA ALA A 383 -3.62 13.99 -7.00
C ALA A 383 -3.43 12.95 -8.11
N VAL A 384 -2.19 12.47 -8.31
CA VAL A 384 -1.91 11.31 -9.19
C VAL A 384 -2.03 9.98 -8.44
N ALA A 385 -1.81 10.01 -7.13
CA ALA A 385 -1.94 8.87 -6.24
C ALA A 385 -2.32 9.35 -4.84
N TYR A 386 -3.01 8.48 -4.09
CA TYR A 386 -3.48 8.73 -2.74
C TYR A 386 -3.37 7.46 -1.90
N ILE A 387 -2.60 7.53 -0.81
CA ILE A 387 -2.55 6.48 0.20
C ILE A 387 -3.30 6.97 1.44
N GLY A 388 -4.24 6.19 1.98
CA GLY A 388 -4.93 6.56 3.21
C GLY A 388 -5.78 5.44 3.81
N CYS A 389 -6.39 5.71 4.95
CA CYS A 389 -7.21 4.73 5.67
C CYS A 389 -8.67 4.76 5.17
N ASN A 390 -9.31 3.60 5.00
CA ASN A 390 -10.72 3.49 4.61
C ASN A 390 -11.72 3.61 5.78
N THR A 391 -11.22 3.59 7.02
CA THR A 391 -12.01 3.71 8.26
C THR A 391 -11.14 4.37 9.35
N GLY A 392 -11.24 3.99 10.63
CA GLY A 392 -10.41 4.51 11.71
C GLY A 392 -8.90 4.30 11.51
N SER A 393 -8.13 5.39 11.51
CA SER A 393 -6.66 5.39 11.57
C SER A 393 -6.19 5.60 13.01
N GLN A 394 -5.63 4.55 13.63
CA GLN A 394 -5.07 4.60 14.99
C GLN A 394 -3.65 5.20 14.99
N PRO A 395 -3.11 5.61 16.16
CA PRO A 395 -1.78 6.19 16.29
C PRO A 395 -0.66 5.34 15.69
N CYS A 396 -0.76 4.02 15.77
CA CYS A 396 0.20 3.11 15.13
C CYS A 396 0.29 3.34 13.61
N GLY A 397 -0.77 3.81 12.94
CA GLY A 397 -0.77 4.13 11.50
C GLY A 397 0.27 5.17 11.09
N LEU A 398 0.77 6.00 12.02
CA LEU A 398 1.91 6.89 11.78
C LEU A 398 3.20 6.12 11.40
N ALA A 399 3.33 4.85 11.78
CA ALA A 399 4.43 3.98 11.38
C ALA A 399 4.45 3.73 9.86
N LEU A 400 3.31 3.74 9.18
CA LEU A 400 3.25 3.63 7.72
C LEU A 400 3.88 4.85 7.04
N LEU A 401 3.69 6.05 7.59
CA LEU A 401 4.35 7.26 7.08
C LEU A 401 5.87 7.18 7.24
N ARG A 402 6.34 6.70 8.40
CA ARG A 402 7.77 6.48 8.64
C ARG A 402 8.35 5.44 7.70
N GLY A 403 7.67 4.30 7.56
CA GLY A 403 8.09 3.20 6.68
C GLY A 403 8.14 3.60 5.21
N PHE A 404 7.20 4.43 4.75
CA PHE A 404 7.21 4.98 3.39
C PHE A 404 8.45 5.84 3.17
N ALA A 405 8.71 6.77 4.09
CA ALA A 405 9.87 7.66 4.00
C ALA A 405 11.22 6.91 4.15
N ALA A 406 11.28 5.89 5.02
CA ALA A 406 12.45 5.05 5.20
C ALA A 406 12.74 4.18 3.96
N THR A 407 11.70 3.68 3.31
CA THR A 407 11.85 2.92 2.05
C THR A 407 12.23 3.84 0.90
N TYR A 408 11.60 5.01 0.79
CA TYR A 408 12.02 6.03 -0.18
C TYR A 408 13.50 6.38 0.00
N GLU A 409 13.93 6.55 1.25
CA GLU A 409 15.32 6.84 1.59
C GLU A 409 16.28 5.75 1.09
N SER A 410 15.91 4.47 1.17
CA SER A 410 16.80 3.37 0.77
C SER A 410 16.92 3.15 -0.74
N LEU A 411 16.13 3.87 -1.55
CA LEU A 411 16.03 3.66 -3.00
C LEU A 411 16.57 4.86 -3.80
N ASN A 412 17.34 4.56 -4.85
CA ASN A 412 17.84 5.59 -5.79
C ASN A 412 16.74 6.03 -6.78
N ALA A 413 15.95 5.07 -7.27
CA ALA A 413 14.86 5.27 -8.21
C ALA A 413 13.55 4.67 -7.65
N PRO A 414 12.96 5.29 -6.62
CA PRO A 414 11.79 4.76 -5.95
C PRO A 414 10.55 4.79 -6.86
N ARG A 415 9.74 3.74 -6.80
CA ARG A 415 8.35 3.75 -7.30
C ARG A 415 7.37 3.79 -6.12
N LEU A 416 6.15 4.24 -6.38
CA LEU A 416 5.10 4.36 -5.36
C LEU A 416 4.89 3.03 -4.60
N GLY A 417 4.79 1.94 -5.35
CA GLY A 417 4.56 0.60 -4.84
C GLY A 417 5.73 0.05 -4.03
N ASP A 418 6.97 0.39 -4.39
CA ASP A 418 8.14 0.00 -3.59
C ASP A 418 8.05 0.63 -2.20
N CYS A 419 7.78 1.94 -2.16
CA CYS A 419 7.62 2.67 -0.91
C CYS A 419 6.39 2.20 -0.11
N TRP A 420 5.31 1.81 -0.78
CA TRP A 420 4.10 1.31 -0.12
C TRP A 420 4.29 -0.10 0.46
N SER A 421 4.77 -1.07 -0.31
CA SER A 421 5.07 -2.40 0.20
C SER A 421 6.15 -2.36 1.28
N GLY A 422 7.17 -1.51 1.13
CA GLY A 422 8.18 -1.28 2.16
C GLY A 422 7.61 -0.61 3.41
N ALA A 423 6.63 0.29 3.29
CA ALA A 423 5.89 0.83 4.44
C ALA A 423 5.15 -0.25 5.23
N VAL A 424 4.50 -1.19 4.54
CA VAL A 424 3.79 -2.32 5.18
C VAL A 424 4.78 -3.27 5.86
N ALA A 425 5.89 -3.62 5.20
CA ALA A 425 6.93 -4.45 5.80
C ALA A 425 7.56 -3.77 7.03
N PHE A 426 7.89 -2.48 6.92
CA PHE A 426 8.38 -1.69 8.04
C PHE A 426 7.36 -1.66 9.19
N TYR A 427 6.07 -1.48 8.89
CA TYR A 427 5.00 -1.49 9.89
C TYR A 427 4.97 -2.81 10.64
N TYR A 428 5.05 -3.94 9.93
CA TYR A 428 5.05 -5.27 10.51
C TYR A 428 6.14 -5.44 11.55
N ASP A 429 7.36 -5.04 11.21
CA ASP A 429 8.53 -5.19 12.09
C ASP A 429 8.52 -4.14 13.23
N ASP A 430 8.24 -2.87 12.94
CA ASP A 430 8.21 -1.75 13.91
C ASP A 430 7.13 -1.95 14.99
N GLN A 431 5.98 -2.50 14.59
CA GLN A 431 4.85 -2.75 15.49
C GLN A 431 4.81 -4.20 16.01
N LYS A 432 5.79 -5.03 15.64
CA LYS A 432 5.97 -6.41 16.12
C LYS A 432 4.73 -7.29 15.94
N LEU A 433 4.14 -7.28 14.75
CA LEU A 433 2.84 -7.91 14.47
C LEU A 433 2.80 -9.40 14.86
N ALA A 434 3.88 -10.14 14.61
CA ALA A 434 3.99 -11.56 14.96
C ALA A 434 3.97 -11.84 16.47
N GLU A 435 4.33 -10.86 17.31
CA GLU A 435 4.42 -10.98 18.77
C GLU A 435 3.12 -10.53 19.48
N LEU A 436 2.16 -9.98 18.74
CA LEU A 436 0.94 -9.43 19.33
C LEU A 436 0.07 -10.55 19.93
N THR A 437 -0.34 -10.33 21.18
CA THR A 437 -1.30 -11.19 21.89
C THR A 437 -2.44 -10.35 22.45
N PRO A 438 -3.66 -10.88 22.59
CA PRO A 438 -4.74 -10.13 23.22
C PRO A 438 -4.40 -9.72 24.65
N ASP A 439 -4.78 -8.50 25.02
CA ASP A 439 -4.78 -8.03 26.40
C ASP A 439 -6.20 -7.63 26.82
N GLU A 440 -6.35 -7.06 28.02
CA GLU A 440 -7.65 -6.57 28.52
C GLU A 440 -8.21 -5.40 27.68
N GLY A 441 -7.37 -4.72 26.91
CA GLY A 441 -7.72 -3.59 26.07
C GLY A 441 -8.10 -3.99 24.64
N TRP A 442 -8.48 -3.00 23.84
CA TRP A 442 -8.85 -3.18 22.43
C TRP A 442 -7.69 -2.85 21.47
N TYR A 443 -6.60 -2.30 21.99
CA TYR A 443 -5.57 -1.69 21.15
C TYR A 443 -4.67 -2.71 20.42
N PRO A 444 -4.23 -3.84 21.01
CA PRO A 444 -3.40 -4.82 20.31
C PRO A 444 -3.96 -5.32 18.96
N PRO A 445 -5.23 -5.78 18.86
CA PRO A 445 -5.76 -6.14 17.54
C PRO A 445 -5.81 -4.95 16.60
N SER A 446 -6.08 -3.73 17.10
CA SER A 446 -6.06 -2.50 16.29
C SER A 446 -4.72 -2.19 15.64
N ILE A 447 -3.62 -2.63 16.25
CA ILE A 447 -2.30 -2.60 15.63
C ILE A 447 -2.26 -3.61 14.48
N PHE A 448 -2.65 -4.86 14.73
CA PHE A 448 -2.59 -5.90 13.71
C PHE A 448 -3.40 -5.56 12.45
N PHE A 449 -4.64 -5.09 12.54
CA PHE A 449 -5.42 -4.80 11.32
C PHE A 449 -5.21 -3.38 10.76
N GLN A 450 -4.26 -2.58 11.28
CA GLN A 450 -4.14 -1.18 10.87
C GLN A 450 -3.72 -1.01 9.41
N ALA A 451 -2.67 -1.70 8.97
CA ALA A 451 -2.18 -1.58 7.60
C ALA A 451 -3.15 -2.20 6.59
N MET A 452 -3.90 -3.24 6.98
CA MET A 452 -4.97 -3.83 6.16
C MET A 452 -6.05 -2.82 5.75
N LYS A 453 -6.28 -1.74 6.54
CA LYS A 453 -7.25 -0.68 6.23
C LYS A 453 -6.70 0.45 5.37
N PHE A 454 -5.40 0.46 5.07
CA PHE A 454 -4.78 1.48 4.24
C PHE A 454 -4.78 1.07 2.78
N MET A 455 -5.36 1.92 1.93
CA MET A 455 -5.47 1.68 0.49
C MET A 455 -4.44 2.53 -0.24
N CYS A 456 -3.81 1.95 -1.26
CA CYS A 456 -2.98 2.67 -2.21
C CYS A 456 -3.79 2.90 -3.49
N PHE A 457 -4.44 4.06 -3.59
CA PHE A 457 -5.11 4.46 -4.80
C PHE A 457 -4.13 5.12 -5.76
N GLY A 458 -3.78 4.44 -6.83
CA GLY A 458 -2.76 4.90 -7.76
C GLY A 458 -2.07 3.73 -8.46
N ASP A 459 -1.18 4.08 -9.37
CA ASP A 459 -0.35 3.12 -10.06
C ASP A 459 0.83 2.71 -9.16
N PRO A 460 0.96 1.44 -8.75
CA PRO A 460 2.07 1.01 -7.90
C PRO A 460 3.43 1.08 -8.60
N SER A 461 3.48 1.09 -9.93
CA SER A 461 4.72 1.28 -10.67
C SER A 461 5.06 2.77 -10.89
N LEU A 462 4.24 3.71 -10.41
CA LEU A 462 4.43 5.15 -10.62
C LEU A 462 5.83 5.59 -10.17
N VAL A 463 6.61 6.18 -11.08
CA VAL A 463 7.95 6.70 -10.74
C VAL A 463 7.85 7.87 -9.78
N LEU A 464 8.60 7.84 -8.67
CA LEU A 464 8.70 8.99 -7.77
C LEU A 464 9.93 9.83 -8.13
N PRO A 465 9.99 11.10 -7.73
CA PRO A 465 11.22 11.88 -7.85
C PRO A 465 12.40 11.11 -7.21
N PRO A 466 13.54 10.96 -7.89
CA PRO A 466 14.67 10.21 -7.35
C PRO A 466 15.21 10.88 -6.08
N ARG A 467 15.96 10.19 -5.22
CA ARG A 467 16.47 10.80 -3.96
C ARG A 467 17.38 12.01 -4.19
N GLY A 468 18.10 12.03 -5.33
CA GLY A 468 19.17 13.00 -5.60
C GLY A 468 20.47 12.58 -4.91
N ASP A 469 21.62 12.91 -5.50
CA ASP A 469 22.91 12.50 -4.94
C ASP A 469 23.10 13.13 -3.55
N ARG A 470 23.60 12.35 -2.58
CA ARG A 470 24.21 12.93 -1.38
C ARG A 470 25.39 13.74 -1.89
N GLU A 471 25.38 15.06 -1.72
CA GLU A 471 26.64 15.77 -1.60
C GLU A 471 27.32 15.24 -0.34
N ASP A 472 28.11 14.18 -0.50
CA ASP A 472 29.16 13.87 0.45
C ASP A 472 30.08 15.09 0.43
N GLY A 473 29.88 15.99 1.39
CA GLY A 473 30.74 17.14 1.58
C GLY A 473 32.19 16.69 1.56
N PRO A 474 33.12 17.48 0.98
CA PRO A 474 34.48 17.03 0.75
C PRO A 474 35.05 16.53 2.07
N ALA A 475 35.48 15.25 2.06
CA ALA A 475 36.20 14.66 3.18
C ALA A 475 37.29 15.65 3.59
N GLY A 476 37.14 16.22 4.78
CA GLY A 476 38.07 17.19 5.33
C GLY A 476 39.46 16.58 5.35
N GLY A 477 40.27 16.94 4.34
CA GLY A 477 41.69 16.66 4.35
C GLY A 477 42.30 17.28 5.61
N PRO A 478 43.27 16.62 6.26
CA PRO A 478 43.86 17.14 7.48
C PRO A 478 44.43 18.52 7.20
N THR A 479 43.96 19.52 7.94
CA THR A 479 44.54 20.86 7.95
C THR A 479 45.96 20.75 8.48
N GLU A 480 46.95 20.83 7.60
CA GLU A 480 48.33 21.11 7.98
C GLU A 480 48.37 22.48 8.67
N GLY A 481 48.74 22.46 9.96
CA GLY A 481 48.97 23.67 10.73
C GLY A 481 50.16 24.47 10.16
N PRO A 482 50.18 25.80 10.34
CA PRO A 482 51.25 26.63 9.84
C PRO A 482 52.56 26.26 10.56
N GLY A 483 53.53 25.77 9.79
CA GLY A 483 54.87 25.48 10.27
C GLY A 483 55.59 26.75 10.69
N ASP A 484 56.09 26.73 11.93
CA ASP A 484 57.10 27.64 12.43
C ASP A 484 58.34 27.60 11.52
N ARG A 485 58.71 28.76 10.96
CA ARG A 485 60.08 28.99 10.49
C ARG A 485 60.85 29.73 11.58
N PRO A 486 62.05 29.26 11.97
CA PRO A 486 62.92 30.00 12.85
C PRO A 486 63.55 31.19 12.12
N ALA A 487 63.83 32.24 12.88
CA ALA A 487 64.61 33.39 12.46
C ALA A 487 66.04 32.96 12.08
N ASP A 488 66.46 33.30 10.86
CA ASP A 488 67.62 34.14 10.53
C ASP A 488 67.75 34.35 9.01
#